data_AF-A0ABD2N2W8-F1
#
_entry.id   AF-A0ABD2N2W8-F1
#
_cell.length_a   1.000
_cell.length_b   1.000
_cell.length_c   1.000
_cell.angle_alpha   90.00
_cell.angle_beta   90.00
_cell.angle_gamma   90.00
#
_symmetry.space_group_name_H-M   'P 1'
#
loop_
_entity.id
_entity.type
_entity.pdbx_description
1 polymer ?
#
loop_
_entity_poly.entity_id
_entity_poly.type
_entity_poly.pdbx_seq_one_letter_code
_entity_poly.pdbx_strand_id
1 'polypeptide(L)'
;MRIAIQRGDRAYRRFKITRSPEDLVVLKIQKNYACAAVRFEQRKFYEAKIDSSKDYSRTMWRTLKELIGSGRQNPSKLNEVTFETDVGCIEEKFNDHFMKSIESIANEIKTVQMHDVNVDEVNIKLLSFEANAMNKLEKIIRSLKNKATEDDDLIPLDILSST
;
A
#
# COMPACT_ATOMS: atom_id res chain seq x y z
N MET A 1 -6.34 -11.27 -13.62
CA MET A 1 -5.39 -10.16 -13.94
C MET A 1 -5.54 -9.47 -15.31
N ARG A 2 -5.37 -10.16 -16.45
CA ARG A 2 -5.24 -9.53 -17.80
C ARG A 2 -6.40 -8.59 -18.19
N ILE A 3 -7.64 -8.98 -17.87
CA ILE A 3 -8.83 -8.18 -18.17
C ILE A 3 -8.80 -6.83 -17.42
N ALA A 4 -8.32 -6.82 -16.17
CA ALA A 4 -8.24 -5.60 -15.35
C ALA A 4 -7.22 -4.60 -15.95
N ILE A 5 -6.06 -5.09 -16.39
CA ILE A 5 -5.03 -4.28 -17.05
C ILE A 5 -5.57 -3.70 -18.36
N GLN A 6 -6.20 -4.52 -19.19
CA GLN A 6 -6.79 -4.08 -20.46
C GLN A 6 -7.92 -3.05 -20.28
N ARG A 7 -8.67 -3.11 -19.18
CA ARG A 7 -9.69 -2.10 -18.85
C ARG A 7 -9.04 -0.79 -18.42
N GLY A 8 -7.97 -0.85 -17.63
CA GLY A 8 -7.13 0.31 -17.30
C GLY A 8 -6.56 1.00 -18.54
N ASP A 9 -5.96 0.25 -19.45
CA ASP A 9 -5.39 0.79 -20.69
C ASP A 9 -6.43 1.43 -21.60
N ARG A 10 -7.65 0.87 -21.63
CA ARG A 10 -8.77 1.43 -22.40
C ARG A 10 -9.29 2.72 -21.77
N ALA A 11 -9.43 2.75 -20.44
CA ALA A 11 -9.84 3.97 -19.73
C ALA A 11 -8.80 5.08 -19.88
N TYR A 12 -7.50 4.75 -19.86
CA TYR A 12 -6.42 5.71 -20.06
C TYR A 12 -6.45 6.31 -21.47
N ARG A 13 -6.58 5.45 -22.50
CA ARG A 13 -6.72 5.90 -23.89
C ARG A 13 -7.93 6.80 -24.08
N ARG A 14 -9.07 6.47 -23.47
CA ARG A 14 -10.29 7.28 -23.55
C ARG A 14 -10.09 8.66 -22.91
N PHE A 15 -9.63 8.71 -21.65
CA PHE A 15 -9.35 9.96 -20.96
C PHE A 15 -8.34 10.84 -21.72
N LYS A 16 -7.32 10.25 -22.33
CA LYS A 16 -6.34 11.01 -23.13
C LYS A 16 -6.98 11.73 -24.32
N ILE A 17 -8.04 11.16 -24.90
CA ILE A 17 -8.76 11.71 -26.04
C ILE A 17 -9.79 12.75 -25.58
N THR A 18 -10.64 12.40 -24.62
CA THR A 18 -11.80 13.21 -24.22
C THR A 18 -11.46 14.30 -23.22
N ARG A 19 -10.44 14.07 -22.37
CA ARG A 19 -10.07 14.90 -21.22
C ARG A 19 -11.25 15.27 -20.31
N SER A 20 -12.31 14.45 -20.32
CA SER A 20 -13.50 14.70 -19.52
C SER A 20 -13.25 14.34 -18.04
N PRO A 21 -13.83 15.10 -17.10
CA PRO A 21 -13.79 14.76 -15.68
C PRO A 21 -14.36 13.36 -15.37
N GLU A 22 -15.41 12.94 -16.08
CA GLU A 22 -16.04 11.63 -15.92
C GLU A 22 -15.08 10.51 -16.33
N ASP A 23 -14.38 10.66 -17.46
CA ASP A 23 -13.40 9.67 -17.90
C ASP A 23 -12.18 9.60 -16.97
N LEU A 24 -11.82 10.70 -16.29
CA LEU A 24 -10.79 10.69 -15.25
C LEU A 24 -11.22 9.85 -14.05
N VAL A 25 -12.48 9.94 -13.62
CA VAL A 25 -13.03 9.12 -12.54
C VAL A 25 -12.99 7.65 -12.92
N VAL A 26 -13.43 7.31 -14.13
CA VAL A 26 -13.38 5.93 -14.66
C VAL A 26 -11.95 5.41 -14.69
N LEU A 27 -10.97 6.21 -15.16
CA LEU A 27 -9.56 5.84 -15.15
C LEU A 27 -9.05 5.53 -13.75
N LYS A 28 -9.35 6.38 -12.75
CA LYS A 28 -8.94 6.15 -11.35
C LYS A 28 -9.50 4.84 -10.80
N ILE A 29 -10.79 4.57 -11.04
CA ILE A 29 -11.44 3.33 -10.62
C ILE A 29 -10.76 2.11 -11.26
N GLN A 30 -10.55 2.14 -12.59
CA GLN A 30 -9.93 1.01 -13.29
C GLN A 30 -8.47 0.81 -12.86
N LYS A 31 -7.73 1.88 -12.57
CA LYS A 31 -6.36 1.78 -12.04
C LYS A 31 -6.34 1.12 -10.67
N ASN A 32 -7.23 1.53 -9.76
CA ASN A 32 -7.34 0.91 -8.44
C ASN A 32 -7.71 -0.57 -8.55
N TYR A 33 -8.67 -0.91 -9.41
CA TYR A 33 -9.07 -2.29 -9.67
C TYR A 33 -7.92 -3.13 -10.23
N ALA A 34 -7.16 -2.61 -11.21
CA ALA A 34 -5.99 -3.29 -11.76
C ALA A 34 -4.91 -3.50 -10.69
N CYS A 35 -4.61 -2.50 -9.86
CA CYS A 35 -3.67 -2.63 -8.76
C CYS A 35 -4.12 -3.67 -7.73
N ALA A 36 -5.41 -3.68 -7.36
CA ALA A 36 -5.97 -4.68 -6.45
C ALA A 36 -5.85 -6.10 -7.03
N ALA A 37 -6.16 -6.27 -8.32
CA ALA A 37 -6.03 -7.56 -9.00
C ALA A 37 -4.58 -8.05 -9.04
N VAL A 38 -3.59 -7.16 -9.29
CA VAL A 38 -2.17 -7.53 -9.25
C VAL A 38 -1.75 -7.97 -7.84
N ARG A 39 -2.13 -7.21 -6.80
CA ARG A 39 -1.82 -7.54 -5.40
C ARG A 39 -2.44 -8.88 -4.98
N PHE A 40 -3.66 -9.15 -5.43
CA PHE A 40 -4.34 -10.41 -5.15
C PHE A 40 -3.59 -11.60 -5.77
N GLU A 41 -3.20 -11.51 -7.04
CA GLU A 41 -2.47 -12.60 -7.71
C GLU A 41 -1.07 -12.79 -7.11
N GLN A 42 -0.39 -11.70 -6.74
CA GLN A 42 0.88 -11.76 -6.02
C GLN A 42 0.72 -12.48 -4.68
N ARG A 43 -0.29 -12.10 -3.89
CA ARG A 43 -0.60 -12.77 -2.62
C ARG A 43 -0.80 -14.27 -2.84
N LYS A 44 -1.68 -14.63 -3.77
CA LYS A 44 -1.99 -16.03 -4.09
C LYS A 44 -0.75 -16.82 -4.51
N PHE A 45 0.13 -16.20 -5.31
CA PHE A 45 1.40 -16.80 -5.72
C PHE A 45 2.32 -17.10 -4.52
N TYR A 46 2.52 -16.12 -3.63
CA TYR A 46 3.39 -16.30 -2.46
C TYR A 46 2.78 -17.26 -1.43
N GLU A 47 1.47 -17.21 -1.20
CA GLU A 47 0.76 -18.19 -0.36
C GLU A 47 0.99 -19.61 -0.86
N ALA A 48 0.74 -19.87 -2.16
CA ALA A 48 0.97 -21.19 -2.75
C ALA A 48 2.43 -21.64 -2.65
N LYS A 49 3.39 -20.71 -2.83
CA LYS A 49 4.82 -21.01 -2.76
C LYS A 49 5.26 -21.33 -1.33
N ILE A 50 4.77 -20.58 -0.34
CA ILE A 50 4.99 -20.89 1.09
C ILE A 50 4.36 -22.23 1.43
N ASP A 51 3.13 -22.48 0.98
CA ASP A 51 2.42 -23.72 1.27
C ASP A 51 3.13 -24.94 0.68
N SER A 52 3.65 -24.82 -0.54
CA SER A 52 4.43 -25.88 -1.19
C SER A 52 5.81 -26.13 -0.57
N SER A 53 6.30 -25.22 0.29
CA SER A 53 7.64 -25.29 0.89
C SER A 53 7.60 -25.50 2.41
N LYS A 54 6.45 -25.91 2.97
CA LYS A 54 6.26 -26.18 4.40
C LYS A 54 7.31 -27.09 5.01
N ASP A 55 7.66 -28.15 4.28
CA ASP A 55 8.62 -29.16 4.74
C ASP A 55 10.08 -28.78 4.42
N TYR A 56 10.31 -27.66 3.74
CA TYR A 56 11.62 -27.22 3.25
C TYR A 56 11.96 -25.82 3.76
N SER A 57 12.42 -25.75 5.01
CA SER A 57 12.72 -24.51 5.74
C SER A 57 13.58 -23.51 4.97
N ARG A 58 14.64 -23.96 4.27
CA ARG A 58 15.49 -23.08 3.45
C ARG A 58 14.73 -22.42 2.29
N THR A 59 13.85 -23.17 1.64
CA THR A 59 13.07 -22.70 0.48
C THR A 59 11.95 -21.77 0.93
N MET A 60 11.30 -22.09 2.05
CA MET A 60 10.32 -21.21 2.68
C MET A 60 10.96 -19.88 3.08
N TRP A 61 12.12 -19.93 3.75
CA TRP A 61 12.83 -18.73 4.18
C TRP A 61 13.25 -17.84 3.02
N ARG A 62 13.69 -18.43 1.90
CA ARG A 62 13.98 -17.69 0.66
C ARG A 62 12.72 -17.00 0.13
N THR A 63 11.59 -17.70 0.11
CA THR A 63 10.30 -17.16 -0.34
C THR A 63 9.83 -15.99 0.54
N LEU A 64 10.00 -16.10 1.86
CA LEU A 64 9.69 -15.02 2.81
C LEU A 64 10.60 -13.80 2.59
N LYS A 65 11.91 -14.02 2.36
CA LYS A 65 12.83 -12.92 2.02
C LYS A 65 12.46 -12.23 0.71
N GLU A 66 12.02 -12.98 -0.29
CA GLU A 66 11.52 -12.43 -1.56
C GLU A 66 10.25 -11.60 -1.34
N LEU A 67 9.33 -12.07 -0.50
CA LEU A 67 8.08 -11.37 -0.17
C LEU A 67 8.32 -10.04 0.59
N ILE A 68 9.23 -10.05 1.56
CA ILE A 68 9.57 -8.88 2.39
C ILE A 68 10.46 -7.89 1.61
N GLY A 69 11.12 -8.36 0.55
CA GLY A 69 12.02 -7.60 -0.29
C GLY A 69 13.43 -7.55 0.31
N SER A 70 14.42 -7.98 -0.47
CA SER A 70 15.82 -8.12 -0.05
C SER A 70 16.60 -6.81 0.15
N GLY A 71 15.96 -5.65 0.27
CA GLY A 71 16.77 -4.42 0.41
C GLY A 71 16.11 -3.04 0.54
N ARG A 72 14.87 -2.88 1.04
CA ARG A 72 14.27 -1.53 1.14
C ARG A 72 13.37 -1.27 2.36
N GLN A 73 13.65 -1.89 3.50
CA GLN A 73 13.15 -1.36 4.77
C GLN A 73 14.35 -0.83 5.55
N ASN A 74 14.29 0.43 5.95
CA ASN A 74 15.25 1.00 6.89
C ASN A 74 15.37 0.02 8.07
N PRO A 75 16.57 -0.48 8.40
CA PRO A 75 16.76 -1.40 9.52
C PRO A 75 16.30 -0.78 10.85
N SER A 76 16.12 0.55 10.91
CA SER A 76 15.57 1.26 12.08
C SER A 76 14.14 0.87 12.49
N LYS A 77 13.41 0.09 11.67
CA LYS A 77 12.09 -0.45 12.03
C LYS A 77 12.11 -1.94 12.41
N LEU A 78 13.27 -2.59 12.34
CA LEU A 78 13.42 -3.96 12.80
C LEU A 78 13.85 -3.90 14.27
N ASN A 79 12.98 -4.34 15.17
CA ASN A 79 13.37 -4.56 16.56
C ASN A 79 14.33 -5.75 16.58
N GLU A 80 15.62 -5.46 16.68
CA GLU A 80 16.64 -6.47 16.88
C GLU A 80 16.42 -7.11 18.26
N VAL A 81 16.13 -8.42 18.28
CA VAL A 81 15.96 -9.17 19.52
C VAL A 81 17.35 -9.64 19.96
N THR A 82 17.93 -8.93 20.92
CA THR A 82 19.15 -9.36 21.60
C THR A 82 18.82 -10.45 22.61
N PHE A 83 19.20 -11.69 22.31
CA PHE A 83 19.16 -12.77 23.29
C PHE A 83 20.40 -12.67 24.18
N GLU A 84 20.20 -12.47 25.49
CA GLU A 84 21.26 -12.55 26.48
C GLU A 84 21.91 -13.95 26.45
N THR A 85 23.24 -13.96 26.47
CA THR A 85 24.15 -15.10 26.24
C THR A 85 24.15 -16.17 27.34
N ASP A 86 23.04 -16.37 28.05
CA ASP A 86 22.96 -17.39 29.09
C ASP A 86 22.39 -18.69 28.51
N VAL A 87 23.31 -19.58 28.15
CA VAL A 87 23.15 -20.77 27.29
C VAL A 87 22.10 -21.77 27.80
N GLY A 88 21.64 -21.65 29.06
CA GLY A 88 20.67 -22.58 29.66
C GLY A 88 19.20 -22.21 29.51
N CYS A 89 18.86 -20.98 29.09
CA CYS A 89 17.47 -20.51 29.05
C CYS A 89 17.09 -19.87 27.69
N ILE A 90 17.93 -20.01 26.66
CA ILE A 90 17.68 -19.41 25.35
C ILE A 90 16.47 -20.07 24.69
N GLU A 91 16.34 -21.40 24.80
CA GLU A 91 15.21 -22.14 24.25
C GLU A 91 13.89 -21.74 24.91
N GLU A 92 13.90 -21.58 26.23
CA GLU A 92 12.74 -21.11 26.97
C GLU A 92 12.38 -19.68 26.60
N LYS A 93 13.35 -18.75 26.61
CA LYS A 93 13.15 -17.34 26.22
C LYS A 93 12.69 -17.21 24.76
N PHE A 94 13.22 -18.04 23.85
CA PHE A 94 12.81 -18.06 22.44
C PHE A 94 11.38 -18.55 22.29
N ASN A 95 11.03 -19.67 22.94
CA ASN A 95 9.67 -20.21 22.92
C ASN A 95 8.67 -19.21 23.52
N ASP A 96 9.03 -18.57 24.64
CA ASP A 96 8.22 -17.56 25.29
C ASP A 96 7.97 -16.35 24.37
N HIS A 97 9.03 -15.85 23.74
CA HIS A 97 8.94 -14.74 22.80
C HIS A 97 8.09 -15.12 21.57
N PHE A 98 8.27 -16.34 21.06
CA PHE A 98 7.53 -16.84 19.91
C PHE A 98 6.03 -16.99 20.22
N MET A 99 5.69 -17.58 21.37
CA MET A 99 4.31 -17.73 21.82
C MET A 99 3.65 -16.37 22.05
N LYS A 100 4.33 -15.43 22.72
CA LYS A 100 3.84 -14.05 22.91
C LYS A 100 3.63 -13.32 21.58
N SER A 101 4.51 -13.55 20.60
CA SER A 101 4.38 -12.96 19.27
C SER A 101 3.15 -13.50 18.53
N ILE A 102 2.90 -14.81 18.62
CA ILE A 102 1.71 -15.44 18.03
C ILE A 102 0.43 -14.92 18.70
N GLU A 103 0.40 -14.82 20.03
CA GLU A 103 -0.75 -14.28 20.75
C GLU A 103 -1.04 -12.83 20.38
N SER A 104 0.00 -11.99 20.29
CA SER A 104 -0.13 -10.59 19.87
C SER A 104 -0.76 -10.49 18.49
N ILE A 105 -0.24 -11.25 17.51
CA ILE A 105 -0.76 -11.28 16.14
C ILE A 105 -2.19 -11.81 16.11
N ALA A 106 -2.49 -12.87 16.85
CA ALA A 106 -3.83 -13.45 16.90
C ALA A 106 -4.86 -12.47 17.49
N ASN A 107 -4.46 -11.69 18.50
CA ASN A 107 -5.31 -10.67 19.11
C ASN A 107 -5.48 -9.45 18.20
N GLU A 108 -4.43 -9.03 17.49
CA GLU A 108 -4.52 -8.01 16.45
C GLU A 108 -5.48 -8.44 15.32
N ILE A 109 -5.38 -9.66 14.82
CA ILE A 109 -6.27 -10.17 13.76
C ILE A 109 -7.73 -10.22 14.24
N LYS A 110 -7.97 -10.66 15.49
CA LYS A 110 -9.33 -10.67 16.07
C LYS A 110 -9.93 -9.27 16.24
N THR A 111 -9.09 -8.25 16.41
CA THR A 111 -9.52 -6.85 16.56
C THR A 111 -9.63 -6.11 15.24
N VAL A 112 -9.15 -6.67 14.13
CA VAL A 112 -9.52 -6.22 12.78
C VAL A 112 -10.99 -6.62 12.55
N GLN A 113 -11.90 -5.77 13.00
CA GLN A 113 -13.22 -5.73 12.40
C GLN A 113 -12.99 -5.38 10.92
N MET A 114 -13.16 -6.38 10.05
CA MET A 114 -13.46 -6.08 8.67
C MET A 114 -14.79 -5.36 8.67
N HIS A 115 -14.76 -4.04 8.83
CA HIS A 115 -15.89 -3.22 8.44
C HIS A 115 -16.07 -3.51 6.96
N ASP A 116 -17.15 -4.22 6.64
CA ASP A 116 -17.75 -4.14 5.32
C ASP A 116 -17.85 -2.66 5.02
N VAL A 117 -16.99 -2.21 4.09
CA VAL A 117 -16.98 -0.83 3.67
C VAL A 117 -18.34 -0.61 3.04
N ASN A 118 -19.24 0.03 3.77
CA ASN A 118 -20.53 0.41 3.25
C ASN A 118 -20.25 1.39 2.10
N VAL A 119 -20.35 0.88 0.87
CA VAL A 119 -20.00 1.59 -0.36
C VAL A 119 -20.80 2.89 -0.46
N ASP A 120 -22.01 2.91 0.10
CA ASP A 120 -22.87 4.09 0.12
C ASP A 120 -22.33 5.18 1.06
N GLU A 121 -21.75 4.81 2.21
CA GLU A 121 -21.21 5.78 3.18
C GLU A 121 -19.90 6.43 2.68
N VAL A 122 -19.07 5.67 1.97
CA VAL A 122 -17.88 6.19 1.29
C VAL A 122 -18.27 7.07 0.10
N ASN A 123 -19.30 6.70 -0.67
CA ASN A 123 -19.81 7.53 -1.75
C ASN A 123 -20.40 8.85 -1.23
N ILE A 124 -21.13 8.83 -0.11
CA ILE A 124 -21.67 10.05 0.51
C ILE A 124 -20.53 10.99 0.96
N LYS A 125 -19.48 10.46 1.59
CA LYS A 125 -18.30 11.27 1.96
C LYS A 125 -17.51 11.80 0.77
N LEU A 126 -17.50 11.07 -0.36
CA LEU A 126 -16.86 11.51 -1.60
C LEU A 126 -17.69 12.61 -2.29
N LEU A 127 -19.02 12.51 -2.24
CA LEU A 127 -19.97 13.48 -2.79
C LEU A 127 -20.06 14.76 -1.93
N SER A 128 -19.82 14.67 -0.62
CA SER A 128 -19.75 15.81 0.29
C SER A 128 -18.39 16.54 0.25
N PHE A 129 -17.49 16.15 -0.67
CA PHE A 129 -16.21 16.81 -0.79
C PHE A 129 -16.40 18.19 -1.44
N GLU A 130 -16.36 19.23 -0.62
CA GLU A 130 -16.45 20.61 -1.10
C GLU A 130 -15.26 20.91 -2.01
N ALA A 131 -15.52 21.37 -3.23
CA ALA A 131 -14.47 21.77 -4.16
C ALA A 131 -13.70 22.94 -3.54
N ASN A 132 -12.48 22.68 -3.08
CA ASN A 132 -11.62 23.75 -2.57
C ASN A 132 -11.27 24.69 -3.72
N ALA A 133 -11.78 25.91 -3.65
CA ALA A 133 -11.42 26.99 -4.57
C ALA A 133 -9.88 27.12 -4.64
N MET A 134 -9.36 27.43 -5.83
CA MET A 134 -7.92 27.48 -6.11
C MET A 134 -7.14 28.30 -5.07
N ASN A 135 -7.76 29.37 -4.56
CA ASN A 135 -7.21 30.26 -3.55
C ASN A 135 -6.99 29.57 -2.18
N LYS A 136 -7.83 28.60 -1.80
CA LYS A 136 -7.63 27.79 -0.57
C LYS A 136 -6.48 26.80 -0.76
N LEU A 137 -6.37 26.19 -1.94
CA LEU A 137 -5.31 25.25 -2.26
C LEU A 137 -3.93 25.94 -2.25
N GLU A 138 -3.85 27.12 -2.87
CA GLU A 138 -2.64 27.94 -2.89
C GLU A 138 -2.20 28.34 -1.47
N LYS A 139 -3.15 28.70 -0.60
CA LYS A 139 -2.88 29.02 0.80
C LYS A 139 -2.35 27.82 1.59
N ILE A 140 -2.87 26.62 1.34
CA ILE A 140 -2.40 25.38 1.96
C ILE A 140 -0.97 25.08 1.51
N ILE A 141 -0.70 25.10 0.20
CA ILE A 141 0.64 24.82 -0.37
C ILE A 141 1.67 25.81 0.18
N ARG A 142 1.34 27.11 0.22
CA ARG A 142 2.24 28.15 0.74
C ARG A 142 2.51 28.04 2.25
N SER A 143 1.64 27.35 2.99
CA SER A 143 1.75 27.17 4.46
C SER A 143 2.56 25.94 4.89
N LEU A 144 2.98 25.08 3.96
CA LEU A 144 3.77 23.89 4.28
C LEU A 144 5.20 24.27 4.71
N LYS A 145 5.65 23.74 5.85
CA LYS A 145 6.95 24.06 6.49
C LYS A 145 8.17 23.53 5.73
N ASN A 146 8.01 22.47 4.93
CA ASN A 146 9.09 21.89 4.13
C ASN A 146 8.96 22.37 2.69
N LYS A 147 9.28 23.65 2.46
CA LYS A 147 9.54 24.12 1.10
C LYS A 147 10.85 23.46 0.67
N ALA A 148 10.79 22.54 -0.27
CA ALA A 148 12.00 22.04 -0.90
C ALA A 148 12.76 23.24 -1.46
N THR A 149 13.89 23.54 -0.85
CA THR A 149 14.91 24.44 -1.38
C THR A 149 15.58 23.75 -2.55
N GLU A 150 15.66 24.52 -3.64
CA GLU A 150 16.56 24.38 -4.79
C GLU A 150 16.30 23.23 -5.76
N ASP A 151 16.00 23.64 -6.99
CA ASP A 151 16.18 22.93 -8.26
C ASP A 151 15.70 21.48 -8.33
N ASP A 152 14.40 21.30 -8.58
CA ASP A 152 13.94 20.55 -9.76
C ASP A 152 12.40 20.45 -9.77
N ASP A 153 11.83 20.60 -10.96
CA ASP A 153 10.42 20.41 -11.32
C ASP A 153 9.40 21.44 -10.78
N LEU A 154 9.60 22.71 -11.15
CA LEU A 154 8.49 23.66 -11.23
C LEU A 154 7.48 23.17 -12.27
N ILE A 155 6.28 22.77 -11.82
CA ILE A 155 5.12 22.61 -12.70
C ILE A 155 4.88 23.97 -13.37
N PRO A 156 4.96 24.09 -14.71
CA PRO A 156 4.79 25.37 -15.37
C PRO A 156 3.40 25.94 -15.09
N LEU A 157 3.37 27.17 -14.57
CA LEU A 157 2.14 27.93 -14.28
C LEU A 157 1.26 28.15 -15.51
N ASP A 158 1.81 28.01 -16.73
CA ASP A 158 1.08 28.10 -18.00
C ASP A 158 0.02 26.99 -18.18
N ILE A 159 0.07 25.92 -17.37
CA ILE A 159 -0.97 24.89 -17.37
C ILE A 159 -2.26 25.38 -16.66
N LEU A 160 -2.18 26.45 -15.86
CA LEU A 160 -3.31 26.96 -15.07
C LEU A 160 -4.02 28.18 -15.70
N SER A 161 -3.53 28.74 -16.80
CA SER A 161 -4.11 29.94 -17.42
C SER A 161 -4.84 29.71 -18.75
N SER A 162 -4.98 28.47 -19.22
CA SER A 162 -5.72 28.19 -20.46
C SER A 162 -7.21 27.94 -20.18
N THR A 163 -7.98 29.02 -20.06
CA THR A 163 -9.37 29.08 -20.56
C THR A 163 -9.39 29.14 -22.07
#